data_AF-A0A2H1E7F9-F1
#
_entry.id   AF-A0A2H1E7F9-F1
#
_cell.length_a   1.000
_cell.length_b   1.000
_cell.length_c   1.000
_cell.angle_alpha   90.00
_cell.angle_beta   90.00
_cell.angle_gamma   90.00
#
_symmetry.space_group_name_H-M   'P 1'
#
loop_
_entity.id
_entity.type
_entity.pdbx_description
1 polymer ?
#
loop_
_entity_poly.entity_id
_entity_poly.type
_entity_poly.pdbx_seq_one_letter_code
_entity_poly.pdbx_strand_id
1 'polypeptide(L)'
;MNNEHNPMAVRIGNIQMLWEKTRQKNKQARLFALVSKSEDYPLVEGFFKLESSPYGKSPDTFVVFFMEFQGKEAFYHSLIQNWLDVFEEDLKKQPSWNWEDFPVLKEAFEKLDKNDEETLKLFYIKLLSSFKKFEGKQENLLIVSLIVKQVVATHKLHEAIKELHEALPKDVGLLLYDYKGRSLYDAVIQEEKGCFIEVPDQDISGAYQEIATQGDPNDPQVRFRKIVFEIGEAAKERNKKKVICLGEELIAVSKKVGDLSFYASAYLIYGSFLFQFKSEKERIQELLDKGIAIVKPSYQNKKECAGVMLQLMMFKASHYSMIGESDVAIDAFMKHIGYAKELEEGIQVITGYNYVLLIAMKKERAVYQPILEEAFEYGYAMDDESLKIVNFTLIADHYLNKISVAPIKEKEIIERMESIYGENWQDSPKTIAKKMSQEYQLKA
;
A
#
# COMPACT_ATOMS: atom_id res chain seq x y z
N MET A 1 21.65 18.90 -13.05
CA MET A 1 22.00 18.61 -11.65
C MET A 1 21.68 17.15 -11.40
N ASN A 2 22.68 16.32 -11.09
CA ASN A 2 22.56 14.86 -11.08
C ASN A 2 21.71 14.36 -9.91
N ASN A 3 20.54 13.80 -10.21
CA ASN A 3 19.74 12.96 -9.30
C ASN A 3 20.39 11.57 -9.06
N GLU A 4 21.63 11.36 -9.49
CA GLU A 4 22.37 10.09 -9.36
C GLU A 4 22.71 9.70 -7.91
N HIS A 5 22.41 10.59 -6.94
CA HIS A 5 22.56 10.30 -5.51
C HIS A 5 21.25 9.86 -4.83
N ASN A 6 20.12 9.80 -5.56
CA ASN A 6 18.87 9.27 -5.00
C ASN A 6 18.89 7.72 -5.04
N PRO A 7 18.81 7.02 -3.89
CA PRO A 7 18.84 5.56 -3.81
C PRO A 7 17.78 4.85 -4.66
N MET A 8 16.61 5.47 -4.85
CA MET A 8 15.55 4.97 -5.73
C MET A 8 15.92 5.14 -7.22
N ALA A 9 16.52 6.29 -7.58
CA ALA A 9 16.94 6.54 -8.96
C ALA A 9 18.05 5.57 -9.41
N VAL A 10 18.98 5.21 -8.50
CA VAL A 10 20.01 4.19 -8.76
C VAL A 10 19.36 2.84 -9.07
N ARG A 11 18.39 2.41 -8.27
CA ARG A 11 17.69 1.12 -8.44
C ARG A 11 16.81 1.10 -9.70
N ILE A 12 16.13 2.21 -10.02
CA ILE A 12 15.45 2.36 -11.32
C ILE A 12 16.47 2.24 -12.47
N GLY A 13 17.64 2.87 -12.33
CA GLY A 13 18.74 2.75 -13.29
C GLY A 13 19.23 1.32 -13.51
N ASN A 14 19.20 0.48 -12.47
CA ASN A 14 19.50 -0.96 -12.61
C ASN A 14 18.49 -1.67 -13.51
N ILE A 15 17.22 -1.31 -13.43
CA ILE A 15 16.16 -1.86 -14.30
C ILE A 15 16.36 -1.37 -15.74
N GLN A 16 16.73 -0.09 -15.95
CA GLN A 16 17.09 0.43 -17.29
C GLN A 16 18.26 -0.35 -17.91
N MET A 17 19.35 -0.55 -17.15
CA MET A 17 20.49 -1.34 -17.61
C MET A 17 20.13 -2.80 -17.91
N LEU A 18 19.21 -3.39 -17.14
CA LEU A 18 18.71 -4.73 -17.37
C LEU A 18 17.91 -4.82 -18.68
N TRP A 19 17.05 -3.83 -18.93
CA TRP A 19 16.31 -3.70 -20.19
C TRP A 19 17.28 -3.61 -21.38
N GLU A 20 18.23 -2.68 -21.33
CA GLU A 20 19.22 -2.46 -22.40
C GLU A 20 20.03 -3.73 -22.72
N LYS A 21 20.56 -4.39 -21.68
CA LYS A 21 21.29 -5.66 -21.83
C LYS A 21 20.43 -6.75 -22.47
N THR A 22 19.17 -6.83 -22.07
CA THR A 22 18.22 -7.81 -22.63
C THR A 22 17.96 -7.54 -24.11
N ARG A 23 17.70 -6.28 -24.49
CA ARG A 23 17.47 -5.87 -25.88
C ARG A 23 18.69 -6.11 -26.76
N GLN A 24 19.89 -5.85 -26.27
CA GLN A 24 21.13 -6.13 -26.98
C GLN A 24 21.36 -7.62 -27.24
N LYS A 25 21.04 -8.48 -26.25
CA LYS A 25 21.17 -9.94 -26.36
C LYS A 25 20.09 -10.56 -27.24
N ASN A 26 18.86 -10.04 -27.17
CA ASN A 26 17.69 -10.58 -27.84
C ASN A 26 17.15 -9.61 -28.90
N LYS A 27 17.99 -9.28 -29.90
CA LYS A 27 17.69 -8.22 -30.89
C LYS A 27 16.36 -8.42 -31.63
N GLN A 28 15.99 -9.67 -31.90
CA GLN A 28 14.78 -10.06 -32.63
C GLN A 28 13.54 -10.22 -31.74
N ALA A 29 13.69 -10.19 -30.41
CA ALA A 29 12.56 -10.35 -29.51
C ALA A 29 11.66 -9.10 -29.59
N ARG A 30 10.34 -9.34 -29.66
CA ARG A 30 9.30 -8.30 -29.64
C ARG A 30 8.22 -8.58 -28.60
N LEU A 31 8.37 -9.64 -27.81
CA LEU A 31 7.49 -9.97 -26.70
C LEU A 31 8.37 -10.20 -25.47
N PHE A 32 8.09 -9.44 -24.42
CA PHE A 32 8.84 -9.43 -23.19
C PHE A 32 7.91 -9.57 -22.00
N ALA A 33 8.36 -10.26 -20.95
CA ALA A 33 7.70 -10.26 -19.65
C ALA A 33 8.69 -9.78 -18.58
N LEU A 34 8.44 -8.62 -17.98
CA LEU A 34 9.21 -8.08 -16.86
C LEU A 34 8.60 -8.58 -15.55
N VAL A 35 9.36 -9.37 -14.80
CA VAL A 35 8.89 -10.03 -13.59
C VAL A 35 9.68 -9.52 -12.38
N SER A 36 8.99 -8.96 -11.40
CA SER A 36 9.62 -8.42 -10.17
C SER A 36 8.98 -8.96 -8.89
N LYS A 37 9.59 -8.73 -7.72
CA LYS A 37 8.88 -8.97 -6.46
C LYS A 37 7.76 -7.94 -6.32
N SER A 38 6.65 -8.30 -5.67
CA SER A 38 5.56 -7.35 -5.40
C SER A 38 6.03 -6.10 -4.65
N GLU A 39 6.98 -6.27 -3.72
CA GLU A 39 7.61 -5.19 -2.94
C GLU A 39 8.40 -4.21 -3.83
N ASP A 40 8.96 -4.68 -4.95
CA ASP A 40 9.76 -3.88 -5.88
C ASP A 40 8.91 -3.17 -6.95
N TYR A 41 7.58 -3.37 -6.96
CA TYR A 41 6.68 -2.74 -7.92
C TYR A 41 6.86 -1.21 -8.04
N PRO A 42 7.04 -0.42 -6.95
CA PRO A 42 7.27 1.02 -7.07
C PRO A 42 8.50 1.37 -7.91
N LEU A 43 9.54 0.52 -7.91
CA LEU A 43 10.74 0.72 -8.75
C LEU A 43 10.44 0.42 -10.21
N VAL A 44 9.65 -0.62 -10.49
CA VAL A 44 9.21 -0.95 -11.85
C VAL A 44 8.28 0.13 -12.42
N GLU A 45 7.34 0.63 -11.60
CA GLU A 45 6.51 1.76 -11.97
C GLU A 45 7.36 3.02 -12.24
N GLY A 46 8.37 3.27 -11.40
CA GLY A 46 9.35 4.34 -11.60
C GLY A 46 10.13 4.19 -12.91
N PHE A 47 10.53 2.98 -13.26
CA PHE A 47 11.14 2.66 -14.56
C PHE A 47 10.21 3.02 -15.73
N PHE A 48 8.95 2.56 -15.69
CA PHE A 48 7.97 2.87 -16.73
C PHE A 48 7.73 4.38 -16.88
N LYS A 49 7.55 5.10 -15.77
CA LYS A 49 7.37 6.56 -15.78
C LYS A 49 8.60 7.28 -16.33
N LEU A 50 9.80 6.82 -16.00
CA LEU A 50 11.05 7.42 -16.46
C LEU A 50 11.24 7.20 -17.97
N GLU A 51 11.08 5.97 -18.45
CA GLU A 51 11.27 5.64 -19.87
C GLU A 51 10.17 6.22 -20.78
N SER A 52 8.97 6.45 -20.27
CA SER A 52 7.92 7.19 -20.99
C SER A 52 8.10 8.72 -20.94
N SER A 53 9.17 9.23 -20.33
CA SER A 53 9.46 10.66 -20.23
C SER A 53 10.58 11.10 -21.17
N PRO A 54 10.78 12.42 -21.37
CA PRO A 54 11.95 12.94 -22.10
C PRO A 54 13.31 12.59 -21.45
N TYR A 55 13.31 12.10 -20.21
CA TYR A 55 14.50 11.69 -19.47
C TYR A 55 14.81 10.19 -19.55
N GLY A 56 14.00 9.43 -20.31
CA GLY A 56 14.28 8.03 -20.64
C GLY A 56 15.65 7.89 -21.30
N LYS A 57 16.33 6.79 -20.99
CA LYS A 57 17.69 6.52 -21.52
C LYS A 57 17.69 5.41 -22.56
N SER A 58 16.67 4.57 -22.57
CA SER A 58 16.54 3.52 -23.55
C SER A 58 16.44 4.12 -24.96
N PRO A 59 17.04 3.46 -25.98
CA PRO A 59 16.79 3.81 -27.38
C PRO A 59 15.32 3.54 -27.78
N ASP A 60 14.67 2.60 -27.10
CA ASP A 60 13.26 2.23 -27.30
C ASP A 60 12.32 3.29 -26.71
N THR A 61 11.13 3.45 -27.31
CA THR A 61 10.10 4.36 -26.82
C THR A 61 9.02 3.57 -26.11
N PHE A 62 8.65 3.98 -24.89
CA PHE A 62 7.69 3.26 -24.06
C PHE A 62 6.37 3.98 -23.99
N VAL A 63 5.29 3.25 -24.23
CA VAL A 63 3.92 3.67 -23.93
C VAL A 63 3.32 2.66 -22.97
N VAL A 64 2.78 3.14 -21.85
CA VAL A 64 2.44 2.29 -20.71
C VAL A 64 0.94 2.37 -20.43
N PHE A 65 0.30 1.20 -20.37
CA PHE A 65 -1.11 1.05 -20.09
C PHE A 65 -1.33 0.34 -18.76
N PHE A 66 -2.07 0.99 -17.87
CA PHE A 66 -2.63 0.36 -16.68
C PHE A 66 -4.08 0.00 -16.98
N MET A 67 -4.40 -1.29 -16.97
CA MET A 67 -5.73 -1.72 -17.43
C MET A 67 -6.28 -2.93 -16.66
N GLU A 68 -7.58 -3.12 -16.83
CA GLU A 68 -8.31 -4.32 -16.45
C GLU A 68 -8.70 -5.07 -17.72
N PHE A 69 -8.66 -6.41 -17.68
CA PHE A 69 -9.07 -7.24 -18.80
C PHE A 69 -10.44 -7.86 -18.53
N GLN A 70 -11.45 -7.34 -19.23
CA GLN A 70 -12.85 -7.78 -19.14
C GLN A 70 -13.31 -8.62 -20.34
N GLY A 71 -12.60 -8.55 -21.46
CA GLY A 71 -12.91 -9.15 -22.74
C GLY A 71 -11.99 -8.59 -23.82
N LYS A 72 -11.94 -9.22 -25.00
CA LYS A 72 -11.01 -8.81 -26.07
C LYS A 72 -11.45 -7.50 -26.71
N GLU A 73 -12.74 -7.31 -26.88
CA GLU A 73 -13.37 -6.09 -27.40
C GLU A 73 -13.04 -4.89 -26.50
N ALA A 74 -13.30 -5.04 -25.20
CA ALA A 74 -12.97 -4.03 -24.19
C ALA A 74 -11.46 -3.76 -24.13
N PHE A 75 -10.63 -4.80 -24.27
CA PHE A 75 -9.17 -4.68 -24.28
C PHE A 75 -8.68 -3.79 -25.43
N TYR A 76 -9.04 -4.08 -26.68
CA TYR A 76 -8.62 -3.26 -27.82
C TYR A 76 -9.22 -1.86 -27.78
N HIS A 77 -10.51 -1.73 -27.44
CA HIS A 77 -11.16 -0.43 -27.32
C HIS A 77 -10.45 0.46 -26.28
N SER A 78 -10.14 -0.07 -25.10
CA SER A 78 -9.42 0.68 -24.05
C SER A 78 -8.00 1.07 -24.47
N LEU A 79 -7.28 0.20 -25.19
CA LEU A 79 -5.94 0.55 -25.70
C LEU A 79 -5.99 1.73 -26.69
N ILE A 80 -6.94 1.69 -27.63
CA ILE A 80 -7.11 2.76 -28.63
C ILE A 80 -7.52 4.07 -27.96
N GLN A 81 -8.57 4.01 -27.13
CA GLN A 81 -9.12 5.19 -26.46
C GLN A 81 -8.05 5.86 -25.59
N ASN A 82 -7.39 5.11 -24.71
CA ASN A 82 -6.37 5.66 -23.83
C ASN A 82 -5.21 6.28 -24.61
N TRP A 83 -4.80 5.67 -25.74
CA TRP A 83 -3.74 6.23 -26.58
C TRP A 83 -4.15 7.59 -27.17
N LEU A 84 -5.35 7.66 -27.76
CA LEU A 84 -5.86 8.87 -28.40
C LEU A 84 -6.04 10.00 -27.38
N ASP A 85 -6.61 9.69 -26.22
CA ASP A 85 -6.87 10.66 -25.15
C ASP A 85 -5.55 11.23 -24.60
N VAL A 86 -4.56 10.37 -24.32
CA VAL A 86 -3.23 10.81 -23.83
C VAL A 86 -2.51 11.66 -24.87
N PHE A 87 -2.51 11.25 -26.15
CA PHE A 87 -1.88 12.03 -27.20
C PHE A 87 -2.56 13.40 -27.39
N GLU A 88 -3.89 13.47 -27.28
CA GLU A 88 -4.61 14.74 -27.33
C GLU A 88 -4.21 15.68 -26.19
N GLU A 89 -4.03 15.17 -24.98
CA GLU A 89 -3.54 15.95 -23.86
C GLU A 89 -2.10 16.44 -24.07
N ASP A 90 -1.24 15.58 -24.63
CA ASP A 90 0.15 15.96 -24.89
C ASP A 90 0.28 16.94 -26.05
N LEU A 91 -0.59 16.87 -27.06
CA LEU A 91 -0.67 17.86 -28.13
C LEU A 91 -1.03 19.25 -27.60
N LYS A 92 -1.86 19.36 -26.56
CA LYS A 92 -2.14 20.64 -25.88
C LYS A 92 -0.88 21.22 -25.22
N LYS A 93 0.01 20.37 -24.70
CA LYS A 93 1.27 20.76 -24.06
C LYS A 93 2.38 21.01 -25.08
N GLN A 94 2.33 20.32 -26.22
CA GLN A 94 3.31 20.37 -27.31
C GLN A 94 2.63 20.64 -28.67
N PRO A 95 2.13 21.86 -28.92
CA PRO A 95 1.37 22.16 -30.13
C PRO A 95 2.16 22.03 -31.45
N SER A 96 3.49 21.95 -31.36
CA SER A 96 4.38 21.75 -32.52
C SER A 96 4.40 20.31 -33.02
N TRP A 97 3.85 19.34 -32.29
CA TRP A 97 3.77 17.96 -32.73
C TRP A 97 2.75 17.83 -33.86
N ASN A 98 3.20 17.32 -35.02
CA ASN A 98 2.34 17.14 -36.19
C ASN A 98 2.24 15.66 -36.57
N TRP A 99 1.37 14.92 -35.86
CA TRP A 99 0.97 13.59 -36.29
C TRP A 99 -0.20 13.71 -37.27
N GLU A 100 0.10 13.78 -38.57
CA GLU A 100 -0.88 14.10 -39.62
C GLU A 100 -2.11 13.18 -39.64
N ASP A 101 -1.93 11.90 -39.32
CA ASP A 101 -3.01 10.91 -39.29
C ASP A 101 -3.91 11.04 -38.04
N PHE A 102 -3.48 11.74 -36.98
CA PHE A 102 -4.17 11.77 -35.69
C PHE A 102 -5.64 12.24 -35.78
N PRO A 103 -5.98 13.35 -36.45
CA PRO A 103 -7.38 13.79 -36.57
C PRO A 103 -8.26 12.75 -37.28
N VAL A 104 -7.73 12.11 -38.32
CA VAL A 104 -8.44 11.08 -39.10
C VAL A 104 -8.65 9.82 -38.29
N LEU A 105 -7.63 9.39 -37.52
CA LEU A 105 -7.73 8.26 -36.61
C LEU A 105 -8.77 8.53 -35.51
N LYS A 106 -8.76 9.73 -34.93
CA LYS A 106 -9.73 10.11 -33.89
C LYS A 106 -11.17 10.04 -34.40
N GLU A 107 -11.45 10.66 -35.55
CA GLU A 107 -12.79 10.63 -36.16
C GLU A 107 -13.20 9.21 -36.57
N ALA A 108 -12.27 8.41 -37.07
CA ALA A 108 -12.54 7.02 -37.45
C ALA A 108 -12.88 6.15 -36.23
N PHE A 109 -12.21 6.36 -35.09
CA PHE A 109 -12.47 5.62 -33.84
C PHE A 109 -13.90 5.84 -33.33
N GLU A 110 -14.43 7.07 -33.42
CA GLU A 110 -15.80 7.39 -33.00
C GLU A 110 -16.88 6.63 -33.79
N LYS A 111 -16.55 6.16 -35.00
CA LYS A 111 -17.45 5.43 -35.89
C LYS A 111 -17.30 3.92 -35.83
N LEU A 112 -16.35 3.40 -35.04
CA LEU A 112 -16.14 1.96 -34.92
C LEU A 112 -17.24 1.29 -34.09
N ASP A 113 -17.62 0.07 -34.48
CA ASP A 113 -18.40 -0.80 -33.62
C ASP A 113 -17.52 -1.28 -32.46
N LYS A 114 -17.94 -0.96 -31.23
CA LYS A 114 -17.22 -1.31 -30.00
C LYS A 114 -17.25 -2.80 -29.69
N ASN A 115 -18.10 -3.56 -30.36
CA ASN A 115 -18.24 -5.00 -30.16
C ASN A 115 -17.57 -5.82 -31.27
N ASP A 116 -16.98 -5.18 -32.29
CA ASP A 116 -16.26 -5.87 -33.36
C ASP A 116 -14.76 -5.95 -33.02
N GLU A 117 -14.38 -7.06 -32.39
CA GLU A 117 -13.01 -7.36 -31.96
C GLU A 117 -11.99 -7.23 -33.11
N GLU A 118 -12.28 -7.81 -34.28
CA GLU A 118 -11.32 -7.86 -35.39
C GLU A 118 -11.09 -6.46 -35.95
N THR A 119 -12.17 -5.70 -36.12
CA THR A 119 -12.08 -4.31 -36.58
C THR A 119 -11.31 -3.45 -35.58
N LEU A 120 -11.54 -3.61 -34.27
CA LEU A 120 -10.79 -2.91 -33.22
C LEU A 120 -9.31 -3.28 -33.23
N LYS A 121 -8.97 -4.57 -33.32
CA LYS A 121 -7.59 -5.05 -33.42
C LYS A 121 -6.87 -4.43 -34.63
N LEU A 122 -7.46 -4.54 -35.83
CA LEU A 122 -6.88 -3.99 -37.05
C LEU A 122 -6.71 -2.47 -36.96
N PHE A 123 -7.67 -1.76 -36.36
CA PHE A 123 -7.57 -0.33 -36.11
C PHE A 123 -6.40 0.00 -35.17
N TYR A 124 -6.22 -0.75 -34.08
CA TYR A 124 -5.12 -0.55 -33.16
C TYR A 124 -3.75 -0.75 -33.83
N ILE A 125 -3.61 -1.78 -34.67
CA ILE A 125 -2.39 -2.00 -35.47
C ILE A 125 -2.12 -0.82 -36.43
N LYS A 126 -3.15 -0.30 -37.09
CA LYS A 126 -3.04 0.88 -37.95
C LYS A 126 -2.58 2.11 -37.16
N LEU A 127 -3.15 2.33 -35.97
CA LEU A 127 -2.79 3.41 -35.06
C LEU A 127 -1.31 3.31 -34.67
N LEU A 128 -0.84 2.14 -34.21
CA LEU A 128 0.55 1.92 -33.83
C LEU A 128 1.52 2.14 -35.00
N SER A 129 1.18 1.62 -36.19
CA SER A 129 1.98 1.81 -37.41
C SER A 129 2.08 3.27 -37.82
N SER A 130 0.98 4.03 -37.67
CA SER A 130 0.94 5.45 -37.96
C SER A 130 1.75 6.25 -36.94
N PHE A 131 1.59 5.96 -35.65
CA PHE A 131 2.36 6.62 -34.59
C PHE A 131 3.86 6.37 -34.75
N LYS A 132 4.25 5.15 -35.10
CA LYS A 132 5.65 4.79 -35.31
C LYS A 132 6.32 5.60 -36.43
N LYS A 133 5.56 5.91 -37.49
CA LYS A 133 6.02 6.83 -38.55
C LYS A 133 6.17 8.26 -38.03
N PHE A 134 5.22 8.73 -37.25
CA PHE A 134 5.27 10.05 -36.62
C PHE A 134 6.45 10.19 -35.64
N GLU A 135 6.73 9.16 -34.84
CA GLU A 135 7.87 9.13 -33.92
C GLU A 135 9.20 9.38 -34.65
N GLY A 136 9.32 8.89 -35.89
CA GLY A 136 10.46 9.16 -36.77
C GLY A 136 11.79 8.55 -36.31
N LYS A 137 11.80 7.78 -35.21
CA LYS A 137 12.99 7.07 -34.73
C LYS A 137 13.20 5.77 -35.52
N GLN A 138 14.44 5.57 -35.95
CA GLN A 138 14.88 4.37 -36.67
C GLN A 138 15.58 3.40 -35.71
N GLU A 139 15.50 2.10 -36.02
CA GLU A 139 16.18 1.01 -35.30
C GLU A 139 15.76 0.79 -33.83
N ASN A 140 14.82 1.58 -33.30
CA ASN A 140 14.21 1.37 -31.99
C ASN A 140 12.87 0.63 -32.07
N LEU A 141 12.49 -0.05 -31.00
CA LEU A 141 11.12 -0.54 -30.82
C LEU A 141 10.25 0.55 -30.19
N LEU A 142 9.01 0.64 -30.67
CA LEU A 142 7.91 1.18 -29.88
C LEU A 142 7.41 0.06 -28.95
N ILE A 143 7.62 0.20 -27.65
CA ILE A 143 7.25 -0.78 -26.63
C ILE A 143 5.91 -0.40 -26.02
N VAL A 144 4.89 -1.20 -26.31
CA VAL A 144 3.59 -1.14 -25.65
C VAL A 144 3.67 -1.97 -24.37
N SER A 145 3.68 -1.29 -23.24
CA SER A 145 3.79 -1.91 -21.91
C SER A 145 2.40 -2.10 -21.31
N LEU A 146 2.07 -3.33 -20.91
CA LEU A 146 0.76 -3.69 -20.37
C LEU A 146 0.88 -4.11 -18.90
N ILE A 147 0.21 -3.37 -18.03
CA ILE A 147 0.11 -3.63 -16.59
C ILE A 147 -1.34 -3.99 -16.28
N VAL A 148 -1.63 -5.30 -16.29
CA VAL A 148 -2.99 -5.83 -16.11
C VAL A 148 -3.28 -6.11 -14.64
N LYS A 149 -4.10 -5.24 -14.03
CA LYS A 149 -4.45 -5.30 -12.60
C LYS A 149 -5.44 -6.42 -12.29
N GLN A 150 -6.42 -6.61 -13.16
CA GLN A 150 -7.49 -7.60 -13.00
C GLN A 150 -7.74 -8.33 -14.31
N VAL A 151 -8.05 -9.63 -14.22
CA VAL A 151 -8.31 -10.49 -15.37
C VAL A 151 -9.58 -11.28 -15.10
N VAL A 152 -10.60 -11.13 -15.95
CA VAL A 152 -11.84 -11.92 -15.88
C VAL A 152 -11.63 -13.35 -16.41
N ALA A 153 -10.87 -13.49 -17.50
CA ALA A 153 -10.60 -14.79 -18.12
C ALA A 153 -9.18 -14.85 -18.67
N THR A 154 -8.30 -15.59 -17.97
CA THR A 154 -6.86 -15.68 -18.29
C THR A 154 -6.59 -16.22 -19.70
N HIS A 155 -7.31 -17.27 -20.12
CA HIS A 155 -7.14 -17.85 -21.46
C HIS A 155 -7.46 -16.86 -22.58
N LYS A 156 -8.49 -16.02 -22.41
CA LYS A 156 -8.85 -14.98 -23.39
C LYS A 156 -7.82 -13.86 -23.45
N LEU A 157 -7.23 -13.50 -22.31
CA LEU A 157 -6.12 -12.54 -22.27
C LEU A 157 -4.91 -13.08 -23.03
N HIS A 158 -4.58 -14.36 -22.83
CA HIS A 158 -3.48 -15.02 -23.54
C HIS A 158 -3.70 -15.03 -25.04
N GLU A 159 -4.89 -15.39 -25.47
CA GLU A 159 -5.29 -15.38 -26.87
C GLU A 159 -5.17 -13.98 -27.48
N ALA A 160 -5.69 -12.95 -26.80
CA ALA A 160 -5.59 -11.56 -27.26
C ALA A 160 -4.13 -11.09 -27.39
N ILE A 161 -3.26 -11.44 -26.42
CA ILE A 161 -1.84 -11.08 -26.46
C ILE A 161 -1.13 -11.76 -27.64
N LYS A 162 -1.42 -13.04 -27.91
CA LYS A 162 -0.84 -13.76 -29.04
C LYS A 162 -1.27 -13.15 -30.37
N GLU A 163 -2.57 -12.98 -30.57
CA GLU A 163 -3.12 -12.36 -31.78
C GLU A 163 -2.56 -10.96 -32.01
N LEU A 164 -2.45 -10.16 -30.95
CA LEU A 164 -1.83 -8.85 -31.02
C LEU A 164 -0.36 -8.98 -31.41
N HIS A 165 0.42 -9.84 -30.72
CA HIS A 165 1.84 -10.03 -30.98
C HIS A 165 2.14 -10.45 -32.44
N GLU A 166 1.35 -11.36 -32.99
CA GLU A 166 1.45 -11.80 -34.38
C GLU A 166 1.16 -10.68 -35.36
N ALA A 167 0.15 -9.85 -35.07
CA ALA A 167 -0.27 -8.74 -35.93
C ALA A 167 0.60 -7.48 -35.81
N LEU A 168 1.45 -7.37 -34.77
CA LEU A 168 2.27 -6.19 -34.54
C LEU A 168 3.28 -5.93 -35.67
N PRO A 169 3.49 -4.65 -36.05
CA PRO A 169 4.59 -4.26 -36.92
C PRO A 169 5.96 -4.70 -36.38
N LYS A 170 6.96 -4.85 -37.26
CA LYS A 170 8.29 -5.37 -36.89
C LYS A 170 9.04 -4.50 -35.89
N ASP A 171 8.71 -3.21 -35.87
CA ASP A 171 9.30 -2.16 -35.05
C ASP A 171 8.43 -1.80 -33.83
N VAL A 172 7.46 -2.64 -33.50
CA VAL A 172 6.63 -2.56 -32.30
C VAL A 172 6.79 -3.84 -31.49
N GLY A 173 6.89 -3.71 -30.17
CA GLY A 173 6.96 -4.82 -29.23
C GLY A 173 6.00 -4.67 -28.05
N LEU A 174 5.73 -5.79 -27.37
CA LEU A 174 4.94 -5.85 -26.15
C LEU A 174 5.83 -6.10 -24.94
N LEU A 175 5.58 -5.36 -23.87
CA LEU A 175 6.18 -5.58 -22.56
C LEU A 175 5.08 -5.85 -21.52
N LEU A 176 4.98 -7.09 -21.09
CA LEU A 176 4.02 -7.51 -20.07
C LEU A 176 4.66 -7.39 -18.69
N TYR A 177 3.96 -6.80 -17.73
CA TYR A 177 4.42 -6.75 -16.34
C TYR A 177 3.78 -7.85 -15.49
N ASP A 178 4.61 -8.59 -14.76
CA ASP A 178 4.15 -9.58 -13.79
C ASP A 178 4.92 -9.51 -12.47
N TYR A 179 4.42 -10.18 -11.43
CA TYR A 179 5.13 -10.38 -10.18
C TYR A 179 5.50 -11.85 -9.94
N LYS A 180 6.64 -12.06 -9.27
CA LYS A 180 7.17 -13.39 -8.95
C LYS A 180 6.12 -14.21 -8.21
N GLY A 181 5.81 -15.40 -8.75
CA GLY A 181 4.84 -16.33 -8.20
C GLY A 181 3.43 -16.26 -8.80
N ARG A 182 3.08 -15.22 -9.58
CA ARG A 182 1.80 -15.18 -10.30
C ARG A 182 1.80 -16.03 -11.56
N SER A 183 2.90 -15.98 -12.31
CA SER A 183 3.09 -16.71 -13.57
C SER A 183 1.95 -16.50 -14.58
N LEU A 184 1.41 -15.27 -14.65
CA LEU A 184 0.25 -14.96 -15.51
C LEU A 184 0.59 -15.15 -16.98
N TYR A 185 1.82 -14.81 -17.41
CA TYR A 185 2.17 -14.81 -18.84
C TYR A 185 3.05 -15.98 -19.26
N ASP A 186 3.32 -16.93 -18.37
CA ASP A 186 4.35 -17.95 -18.60
C ASP A 186 4.11 -18.77 -19.89
N ALA A 187 2.88 -19.21 -20.09
CA ALA A 187 2.47 -19.98 -21.26
C ALA A 187 2.68 -19.19 -22.57
N VAL A 188 2.24 -17.93 -22.60
CA VAL A 188 2.31 -17.08 -23.80
C VAL A 188 3.76 -16.77 -24.16
N ILE A 189 4.59 -16.43 -23.17
CA ILE A 189 5.99 -16.12 -23.42
C ILE A 189 6.75 -17.34 -23.94
N GLN A 190 6.49 -18.54 -23.41
CA GLN A 190 7.15 -19.76 -23.88
C GLN A 190 6.74 -20.13 -25.31
N GLU A 191 5.44 -20.06 -25.61
CA GLU A 191 4.89 -20.44 -26.92
C GLU A 191 5.38 -19.51 -28.04
N GLU A 192 5.32 -18.20 -27.79
CA GLU A 192 5.76 -17.16 -28.74
C GLU A 192 7.28 -16.94 -28.75
N LYS A 193 8.04 -17.75 -27.98
CA LYS A 193 9.48 -17.61 -27.80
C LYS A 193 9.89 -16.19 -27.38
N GLY A 194 9.06 -15.57 -26.54
CA GLY A 194 9.32 -14.29 -25.91
C GLY A 194 10.45 -14.36 -24.88
N CYS A 195 10.78 -13.20 -24.30
CA CYS A 195 11.87 -13.08 -23.34
C CYS A 195 11.37 -12.71 -21.94
N PHE A 196 11.71 -13.53 -20.96
CA PHE A 196 11.58 -13.13 -19.55
C PHE A 196 12.71 -12.19 -19.15
N ILE A 197 12.35 -11.18 -18.38
CA ILE A 197 13.26 -10.22 -17.75
C ILE A 197 12.97 -10.28 -16.26
N GLU A 198 13.73 -11.10 -15.55
CA GLU A 198 13.63 -11.15 -14.09
C GLU A 198 14.38 -9.98 -13.48
N VAL A 199 13.64 -9.09 -12.80
CA VAL A 199 14.23 -8.05 -11.97
C VAL A 199 14.84 -8.72 -10.73
N PRO A 200 16.17 -8.58 -10.50
CA PRO A 200 16.79 -9.01 -9.26
C PRO A 200 16.23 -8.23 -8.07
N ASP A 201 16.33 -8.79 -6.88
CA ASP A 201 15.99 -8.05 -5.65
C ASP A 201 16.70 -6.70 -5.61
N GLN A 202 15.93 -5.62 -5.56
CA GLN A 202 16.47 -4.27 -5.58
C GLN A 202 16.72 -3.70 -4.18
N ASP A 203 16.41 -4.44 -3.12
CA ASP A 203 16.49 -3.94 -1.73
C ASP A 203 15.82 -2.56 -1.57
N ILE A 204 14.52 -2.50 -1.90
CA ILE A 204 13.74 -1.26 -1.80
C ILE A 204 13.68 -0.77 -0.34
N SER A 205 13.67 -1.68 0.63
CA SER A 205 13.73 -1.34 2.06
C SER A 205 15.02 -0.61 2.43
N GLY A 206 16.17 -1.09 1.93
CA GLY A 206 17.44 -0.38 2.06
C GLY A 206 17.42 1.00 1.40
N ALA A 207 16.77 1.15 0.25
CA ALA A 207 16.61 2.45 -0.41
C ALA A 207 15.84 3.46 0.46
N TYR A 208 14.74 3.02 1.07
CA TYR A 208 13.97 3.85 2.01
C TYR A 208 14.77 4.18 3.26
N GLN A 209 15.55 3.23 3.79
CA GLN A 209 16.44 3.48 4.92
C GLN A 209 17.52 4.51 4.58
N GLU A 210 18.17 4.39 3.41
CA GLU A 210 19.15 5.37 2.93
C GLU A 210 18.51 6.77 2.87
N ILE A 211 17.35 6.90 2.23
CA ILE A 211 16.62 8.18 2.12
C ILE A 211 16.26 8.72 3.51
N ALA A 212 15.68 7.89 4.38
CA ALA A 212 15.28 8.28 5.72
C ALA A 212 16.47 8.69 6.61
N THR A 213 17.68 8.24 6.29
CA THR A 213 18.89 8.50 7.09
C THR A 213 19.88 9.44 6.41
N GLN A 214 19.51 10.04 5.27
CA GLN A 214 20.25 11.14 4.63
C GLN A 214 20.27 12.39 5.51
N GLY A 215 21.35 13.16 5.40
CA GLY A 215 21.61 14.37 6.18
C GLY A 215 22.94 14.31 6.93
N ASP A 216 23.20 15.33 7.76
CA ASP A 216 24.40 15.38 8.61
C ASP A 216 24.36 14.22 9.64
N PRO A 217 25.35 13.30 9.64
CA PRO A 217 25.42 12.23 10.63
C PRO A 217 25.49 12.70 12.08
N ASN A 218 25.91 13.94 12.33
CA ASN A 218 25.98 14.53 13.66
C ASN A 218 24.66 15.16 14.12
N ASP A 219 23.68 15.30 13.23
CA ASP A 219 22.34 15.74 13.59
C ASP A 219 21.67 14.65 14.46
N PRO A 220 21.26 14.97 15.70
CA PRO A 220 20.57 14.02 16.57
C PRO A 220 19.32 13.38 15.95
N GLN A 221 18.60 14.08 15.07
CA GLN A 221 17.44 13.52 14.38
C GLN A 221 17.83 12.48 13.33
N VAL A 222 18.92 12.73 12.58
CA VAL A 222 19.48 11.75 11.63
C VAL A 222 19.99 10.52 12.38
N ARG A 223 20.72 10.73 13.49
CA ARG A 223 21.21 9.64 14.33
C ARG A 223 20.07 8.83 14.95
N PHE A 224 19.01 9.50 15.43
CA PHE A 224 17.80 8.85 15.94
C PHE A 224 17.20 7.90 14.91
N ARG A 225 16.97 8.37 13.67
CA ARG A 225 16.40 7.54 12.60
C ARG A 225 17.28 6.32 12.29
N LYS A 226 18.61 6.51 12.23
CA LYS A 226 19.57 5.40 12.05
C LYS A 226 19.44 4.34 13.15
N ILE A 227 19.42 4.76 14.42
CA ILE A 227 19.28 3.84 15.55
C ILE A 227 17.96 3.07 15.48
N VAL A 228 16.84 3.69 15.11
CA VAL A 228 15.55 2.99 14.97
C VAL A 228 15.62 1.84 13.95
N PHE A 229 16.26 2.06 12.79
CA PHE A 229 16.48 0.98 11.82
C PHE A 229 17.40 -0.12 12.37
N GLU A 230 18.49 0.25 13.03
CA GLU A 230 19.42 -0.71 13.64
C GLU A 230 18.75 -1.55 14.74
N ILE A 231 17.84 -0.96 15.53
CA ILE A 231 17.02 -1.69 16.50
C ILE A 231 16.09 -2.66 15.79
N GLY A 232 15.43 -2.24 14.70
CA GLY A 232 14.54 -3.08 13.90
C GLY A 232 15.25 -4.33 13.35
N GLU A 233 16.45 -4.16 12.79
CA GLU A 233 17.24 -5.28 12.31
C GLU A 233 17.70 -6.20 13.45
N ALA A 234 18.19 -5.62 14.56
CA ALA A 234 18.54 -6.40 15.75
C ALA A 234 17.35 -7.17 16.32
N ALA A 235 16.15 -6.58 16.27
CA ALA A 235 14.90 -7.18 16.70
C ALA A 235 14.51 -8.36 15.79
N LYS A 236 14.62 -8.20 14.46
CA LYS A 236 14.37 -9.26 13.47
C LYS A 236 15.30 -10.46 13.65
N GLU A 237 16.58 -10.19 13.97
CA GLU A 237 17.59 -11.22 14.31
C GLU A 237 17.41 -11.82 15.72
N ARG A 238 16.41 -11.37 16.49
CA ARG A 238 16.19 -11.73 17.91
C ARG A 238 17.41 -11.45 18.80
N ASN A 239 18.25 -10.48 18.44
CA ASN A 239 19.44 -10.10 19.19
C ASN A 239 19.10 -9.14 20.34
N LYS A 240 18.60 -9.71 21.44
CA LYS A 240 18.15 -8.95 22.62
C LYS A 240 19.18 -7.96 23.17
N LYS A 241 20.46 -8.37 23.28
CA LYS A 241 21.53 -7.52 23.82
C LYS A 241 21.73 -6.27 22.97
N LYS A 242 21.70 -6.43 21.64
CA LYS A 242 21.85 -5.32 20.70
C LYS A 242 20.64 -4.40 20.73
N VAL A 243 19.42 -4.94 20.79
CA VAL A 243 18.19 -4.14 20.98
C VAL A 243 18.28 -3.30 22.25
N ILE A 244 18.77 -3.89 23.35
CA ILE A 244 18.94 -3.17 24.62
C ILE A 244 19.95 -2.03 24.50
N CYS A 245 21.14 -2.32 23.96
CA CYS A 245 22.20 -1.33 23.79
C CYS A 245 21.74 -0.14 22.93
N LEU A 246 21.12 -0.43 21.79
CA LEU A 246 20.65 0.58 20.85
C LEU A 246 19.45 1.37 21.42
N GLY A 247 18.56 0.73 22.18
CA GLY A 247 17.45 1.41 22.84
C GLY A 247 17.89 2.45 23.88
N GLU A 248 18.95 2.15 24.65
CA GLU A 248 19.56 3.13 25.55
C GLU A 248 20.21 4.29 24.78
N GLU A 249 20.87 4.00 23.66
CA GLU A 249 21.41 5.03 22.77
C GLU A 249 20.30 5.92 22.19
N LEU A 250 19.17 5.33 21.78
CA LEU A 250 18.00 6.04 21.25
C LEU A 250 17.48 7.09 22.24
N ILE A 251 17.38 6.71 23.53
CA ILE A 251 16.97 7.60 24.62
C ILE A 251 18.02 8.71 24.82
N ALA A 252 19.30 8.38 24.80
CA ALA A 252 20.37 9.35 25.00
C ALA A 252 20.41 10.40 23.87
N VAL A 253 20.17 9.99 22.63
CA VAL A 253 20.13 10.88 21.46
C VAL A 253 18.86 11.74 21.47
N SER A 254 17.69 11.16 21.75
CA SER A 254 16.43 11.92 21.75
C SER A 254 16.40 13.00 22.83
N LYS A 255 17.03 12.77 23.98
CA LYS A 255 17.20 13.79 25.03
C LYS A 255 17.94 15.05 24.53
N LYS A 256 18.86 14.91 23.58
CA LYS A 256 19.64 16.04 23.02
C LYS A 256 18.84 16.92 22.06
N VAL A 257 17.73 16.41 21.51
CA VAL A 257 16.84 17.16 20.60
C VAL A 257 16.04 18.23 21.36
N GLY A 258 15.80 18.04 22.65
CA GLY A 258 15.15 19.03 23.52
C GLY A 258 13.62 19.09 23.44
N ASP A 259 12.99 18.26 22.60
CA ASP A 259 11.54 18.13 22.55
C ASP A 259 11.03 17.00 23.47
N LEU A 260 10.07 17.30 24.34
CA LEU A 260 9.54 16.36 25.33
C LEU A 260 8.78 15.19 24.68
N SER A 261 7.98 15.48 23.65
CA SER A 261 7.20 14.45 22.96
C SER A 261 8.10 13.48 22.21
N PHE A 262 9.15 14.00 21.57
CA PHE A 262 10.20 13.23 20.92
C PHE A 262 11.00 12.39 21.91
N TYR A 263 11.38 12.98 23.05
CA TYR A 263 12.11 12.28 24.10
C TYR A 263 11.29 11.12 24.69
N ALA A 264 10.01 11.34 25.00
CA ALA A 264 9.11 10.28 25.48
C ALA A 264 8.82 9.21 24.40
N SER A 265 8.76 9.59 23.12
CA SER A 265 8.58 8.64 22.02
C SER A 265 9.73 7.64 21.91
N ALA A 266 10.95 8.02 22.30
CA ALA A 266 12.07 7.08 22.35
C ALA A 266 11.82 5.93 23.34
N TYR A 267 11.19 6.20 24.49
CA TYR A 267 10.80 5.17 25.45
C TYR A 267 9.71 4.26 24.91
N LEU A 268 8.72 4.81 24.19
CA LEU A 268 7.69 4.03 23.50
C LEU A 268 8.30 3.08 22.47
N ILE A 269 9.15 3.60 21.58
CA ILE A 269 9.81 2.82 20.52
C ILE A 269 10.70 1.74 21.12
N TYR A 270 11.48 2.08 22.14
CA TYR A 270 12.34 1.09 22.79
C TYR A 270 11.51 -0.01 23.47
N GLY A 271 10.47 0.36 24.22
CA GLY A 271 9.56 -0.58 24.85
C GLY A 271 8.90 -1.52 23.83
N SER A 272 8.43 -0.99 22.69
CA SER A 272 7.73 -1.79 21.67
C SER A 272 8.63 -2.85 21.03
N PHE A 273 9.89 -2.52 20.71
CA PHE A 273 10.84 -3.51 20.18
C PHE A 273 11.21 -4.61 21.19
N LEU A 274 10.99 -4.37 22.49
CA LEU A 274 11.20 -5.38 23.51
C LEU A 274 10.04 -6.36 23.68
N PHE A 275 8.84 -6.09 23.15
CA PHE A 275 7.63 -6.93 23.37
C PHE A 275 7.81 -8.40 22.96
N GLN A 276 8.67 -8.66 21.98
CA GLN A 276 8.97 -10.03 21.54
C GLN A 276 9.84 -10.83 22.54
N PHE A 277 10.51 -10.16 23.48
CA PHE A 277 11.36 -10.78 24.49
C PHE A 277 10.61 -10.90 25.82
N LYS A 278 9.92 -12.02 26.02
CA LYS A 278 9.12 -12.30 27.23
C LYS A 278 9.87 -12.10 28.56
N SER A 279 11.19 -12.18 28.57
CA SER A 279 12.02 -11.96 29.76
C SER A 279 12.16 -10.50 30.19
N GLU A 280 11.73 -9.55 29.37
CA GLU A 280 11.95 -8.11 29.59
C GLU A 280 10.71 -7.39 30.12
N LYS A 281 9.76 -8.13 30.71
CA LYS A 281 8.45 -7.58 31.10
C LYS A 281 8.58 -6.41 32.07
N GLU A 282 9.46 -6.48 33.07
CA GLU A 282 9.68 -5.40 34.04
C GLU A 282 10.27 -4.17 33.36
N ARG A 283 11.28 -4.38 32.50
CA ARG A 283 11.93 -3.30 31.76
C ARG A 283 10.97 -2.58 30.82
N ILE A 284 10.08 -3.32 30.14
CA ILE A 284 9.05 -2.74 29.29
C ILE A 284 8.15 -1.82 30.13
N GLN A 285 7.68 -2.28 31.29
CA GLN A 285 6.85 -1.46 32.18
C GLN A 285 7.58 -0.20 32.65
N GLU A 286 8.84 -0.32 33.09
CA GLU A 286 9.66 0.82 33.50
C GLU A 286 9.86 1.85 32.39
N LEU A 287 10.10 1.39 31.15
CA LEU A 287 10.27 2.28 30.00
C LEU A 287 9.00 3.06 29.72
N LEU A 288 7.86 2.36 29.67
CA LEU A 288 6.56 2.99 29.40
C LEU A 288 6.18 3.98 30.51
N ASP A 289 6.44 3.64 31.79
CA ASP A 289 6.20 4.54 32.92
C ASP A 289 7.08 5.79 32.88
N LYS A 290 8.36 5.64 32.52
CA LYS A 290 9.26 6.79 32.32
C LYS A 290 8.76 7.69 31.18
N GLY A 291 8.36 7.10 30.06
CA GLY A 291 7.76 7.82 28.94
C GLY A 291 6.55 8.65 29.39
N ILE A 292 5.61 8.02 30.11
CA ILE A 292 4.39 8.68 30.60
C ILE A 292 4.76 9.83 31.53
N ALA A 293 5.70 9.62 32.46
CA ALA A 293 6.13 10.62 33.42
C ALA A 293 6.74 11.87 32.75
N ILE A 294 7.39 11.73 31.59
CA ILE A 294 7.98 12.85 30.83
C ILE A 294 6.89 13.77 30.27
N VAL A 295 5.83 13.22 29.68
CA VAL A 295 4.80 14.02 28.97
C VAL A 295 3.61 14.41 29.84
N LYS A 296 3.36 13.67 30.93
CA LYS A 296 2.22 13.91 31.84
C LYS A 296 2.15 15.32 32.47
N PRO A 297 3.25 16.06 32.70
CA PRO A 297 3.12 17.44 33.16
C PRO A 297 2.63 18.42 32.08
N SER A 298 2.68 18.05 30.80
CA SER A 298 2.43 18.95 29.66
C SER A 298 1.28 18.51 28.74
N TYR A 299 0.69 17.33 28.94
CA TYR A 299 -0.29 16.76 28.00
C TYR A 299 -1.52 17.65 27.77
N GLN A 300 -2.02 18.36 28.79
CA GLN A 300 -3.18 19.24 28.65
C GLN A 300 -2.90 20.49 27.79
N ASN A 301 -1.65 20.93 27.73
CA ASN A 301 -1.26 22.18 27.08
C ASN A 301 -0.52 21.95 25.74
N LYS A 302 -0.09 20.71 25.46
CA LYS A 302 0.69 20.35 24.27
C LYS A 302 0.12 19.09 23.64
N LYS A 303 -0.52 19.24 22.48
CA LYS A 303 -1.21 18.15 21.76
C LYS A 303 -0.27 16.99 21.44
N GLU A 304 0.99 17.28 21.09
CA GLU A 304 2.00 16.27 20.78
C GLU A 304 2.34 15.43 22.03
N CYS A 305 2.42 16.06 23.20
CA CYS A 305 2.61 15.36 24.48
C CYS A 305 1.38 14.51 24.84
N ALA A 306 0.17 15.01 24.55
CA ALA A 306 -1.08 14.27 24.74
C ALA A 306 -1.11 12.99 23.90
N GLY A 307 -0.82 13.11 22.59
CA GLY A 307 -0.79 11.97 21.68
C GLY A 307 0.21 10.90 22.12
N VAL A 308 1.44 11.30 22.48
CA VAL A 308 2.47 10.37 22.97
C VAL A 308 2.06 9.73 24.29
N MET A 309 1.44 10.48 25.21
CA MET A 309 0.94 9.94 26.48
C MET A 309 -0.09 8.84 26.25
N LEU A 310 -1.10 9.09 25.41
CA LEU A 310 -2.13 8.11 25.08
C LEU A 310 -1.55 6.86 24.44
N GLN A 311 -0.59 7.00 23.52
CA GLN A 311 0.10 5.85 22.92
C GLN A 311 0.87 5.02 23.95
N LEU A 312 1.63 5.66 24.85
CA LEU A 312 2.35 4.96 25.92
C LEU A 312 1.39 4.20 26.85
N MET A 313 0.26 4.81 27.21
CA MET A 313 -0.75 4.17 28.06
C MET A 313 -1.40 2.97 27.37
N MET A 314 -1.77 3.11 26.10
CA MET A 314 -2.31 2.02 25.27
C MET A 314 -1.32 0.85 25.17
N PHE A 315 -0.03 1.13 24.90
CA PHE A 315 1.01 0.11 24.87
C PHE A 315 1.21 -0.58 26.22
N LYS A 316 1.15 0.18 27.33
CA LYS A 316 1.28 -0.37 28.68
C LYS A 316 0.17 -1.37 28.98
N ALA A 317 -1.07 -1.00 28.70
CA ALA A 317 -2.23 -1.86 28.87
C ALA A 317 -2.18 -3.10 27.97
N SER A 318 -1.71 -2.93 26.73
CA SER A 318 -1.53 -4.02 25.77
C SER A 318 -0.48 -5.02 26.23
N HIS A 319 0.62 -4.54 26.81
CA HIS A 319 1.65 -5.40 27.38
C HIS A 319 1.12 -6.22 28.57
N TYR A 320 0.34 -5.62 29.48
CA TYR A 320 -0.35 -6.37 30.56
C TYR A 320 -1.25 -7.47 30.01
N SER A 321 -2.01 -7.18 28.94
CA SER A 321 -2.83 -8.18 28.25
C SER A 321 -2.00 -9.34 27.70
N MET A 322 -0.88 -9.03 27.03
CA MET A 322 0.02 -10.03 26.43
C MET A 322 0.68 -10.96 27.47
N ILE A 323 0.99 -10.45 28.66
CA ILE A 323 1.59 -11.26 29.74
C ILE A 323 0.55 -11.99 30.60
N GLY A 324 -0.74 -11.87 30.27
CA GLY A 324 -1.83 -12.59 30.93
C GLY A 324 -2.40 -11.89 32.17
N GLU A 325 -2.00 -10.66 32.47
CA GLU A 325 -2.51 -9.86 33.59
C GLU A 325 -3.82 -9.16 33.19
N SER A 326 -4.87 -9.95 32.95
CA SER A 326 -6.12 -9.47 32.33
C SER A 326 -6.83 -8.38 33.13
N ASP A 327 -6.90 -8.48 34.45
CA ASP A 327 -7.58 -7.47 35.29
C ASP A 327 -6.80 -6.14 35.30
N VAL A 328 -5.47 -6.21 35.42
CA VAL A 328 -4.59 -5.03 35.34
C VAL A 328 -4.66 -4.38 33.96
N ALA A 329 -4.76 -5.18 32.89
CA ALA A 329 -4.92 -4.68 31.53
C ALA A 329 -6.25 -3.93 31.36
N ILE A 330 -7.35 -4.48 31.86
CA ILE A 330 -8.67 -3.83 31.83
C ILE A 330 -8.59 -2.48 32.55
N ASP A 331 -8.07 -2.43 33.77
CA ASP A 331 -7.91 -1.18 34.53
C ASP A 331 -7.04 -0.16 33.80
N ALA A 332 -5.93 -0.60 33.20
CA ALA A 332 -5.02 0.25 32.45
C ALA A 332 -5.66 0.83 31.18
N PHE A 333 -6.42 0.02 30.43
CA PHE A 333 -7.15 0.50 29.27
C PHE A 333 -8.31 1.44 29.66
N MET A 334 -9.05 1.14 30.73
CA MET A 334 -10.11 2.04 31.24
C MET A 334 -9.53 3.39 31.67
N LYS A 335 -8.33 3.40 32.25
CA LYS A 335 -7.60 4.64 32.54
C LYS A 335 -7.21 5.41 31.27
N HIS A 336 -6.74 4.73 30.23
CA HIS A 336 -6.48 5.33 28.91
C HIS A 336 -7.74 5.97 28.34
N ILE A 337 -8.87 5.26 28.36
CA ILE A 337 -10.17 5.75 27.89
C ILE A 337 -10.55 7.03 28.65
N GLY A 338 -10.37 7.08 29.96
CA GLY A 338 -10.62 8.28 30.76
C GLY A 338 -9.84 9.51 30.29
N TYR A 339 -8.53 9.37 30.05
CA TYR A 339 -7.71 10.46 29.50
C TYR A 339 -8.07 10.81 28.06
N ALA A 340 -8.38 9.82 27.22
CA ALA A 340 -8.80 10.07 25.84
C ALA A 340 -10.12 10.84 25.79
N LYS A 341 -11.06 10.57 26.70
CA LYS A 341 -12.30 11.35 26.86
C LYS A 341 -12.01 12.78 27.33
N GLU A 342 -11.12 12.97 28.32
CA GLU A 342 -10.69 14.29 28.78
C GLU A 342 -10.09 15.14 27.65
N LEU A 343 -9.39 14.50 26.72
CA LEU A 343 -8.73 15.13 25.58
C LEU A 343 -9.59 15.22 24.33
N GLU A 344 -10.85 14.78 24.38
CA GLU A 344 -11.78 14.74 23.25
C GLU A 344 -11.25 13.90 22.06
N GLU A 345 -10.40 12.91 22.32
CA GLU A 345 -9.80 12.01 21.32
C GLU A 345 -10.69 10.79 21.06
N GLY A 346 -11.87 11.01 20.46
CA GLY A 346 -12.92 10.00 20.29
C GLY A 346 -12.48 8.68 19.63
N ILE A 347 -11.57 8.75 18.64
CA ILE A 347 -11.00 7.56 17.99
C ILE A 347 -10.21 6.70 19.00
N GLN A 348 -9.45 7.34 19.90
CA GLN A 348 -8.68 6.65 20.94
C GLN A 348 -9.58 6.06 22.03
N VAL A 349 -10.74 6.68 22.29
CA VAL A 349 -11.77 6.15 23.20
C VAL A 349 -12.34 4.84 22.67
N ILE A 350 -12.82 4.82 21.42
CA ILE A 350 -13.37 3.61 20.79
C ILE A 350 -12.30 2.51 20.65
N THR A 351 -11.08 2.89 20.27
CA THR A 351 -9.96 1.94 20.20
C THR A 351 -9.68 1.32 21.57
N GLY A 352 -9.67 2.13 22.64
CA GLY A 352 -9.53 1.63 24.01
C GLY A 352 -10.64 0.63 24.38
N TYR A 353 -11.90 0.95 24.10
CA TYR A 353 -13.02 0.06 24.37
C TYR A 353 -12.92 -1.28 23.63
N ASN A 354 -12.52 -1.25 22.36
CA ASN A 354 -12.28 -2.49 21.61
C ASN A 354 -11.27 -3.39 22.33
N TYR A 355 -10.13 -2.85 22.76
CA TYR A 355 -9.13 -3.63 23.49
C TYR A 355 -9.61 -4.14 24.84
N VAL A 356 -10.34 -3.32 25.61
CA VAL A 356 -10.95 -3.77 26.88
C VAL A 356 -11.90 -4.93 26.62
N LEU A 357 -12.80 -4.79 25.65
CA LEU A 357 -13.85 -5.78 25.38
C LEU A 357 -13.28 -7.11 24.86
N LEU A 358 -12.19 -7.10 24.09
CA LEU A 358 -11.46 -8.32 23.70
C LEU A 358 -10.99 -9.16 24.91
N ILE A 359 -10.78 -8.52 26.06
CA ILE A 359 -10.36 -9.16 27.30
C ILE A 359 -11.57 -9.44 28.20
N ALA A 360 -12.38 -8.40 28.45
CA ALA A 360 -13.51 -8.44 29.38
C ALA A 360 -14.60 -9.42 28.94
N MET A 361 -14.83 -9.63 27.63
CA MET A 361 -15.84 -10.57 27.16
C MET A 361 -15.56 -12.04 27.52
N LYS A 362 -14.34 -12.36 27.95
CA LYS A 362 -13.97 -13.69 28.47
C LYS A 362 -14.27 -13.83 29.97
N LYS A 363 -14.69 -12.74 30.63
CA LYS A 363 -15.04 -12.67 32.05
C LYS A 363 -16.56 -12.82 32.22
N GLU A 364 -17.00 -12.80 33.48
CA GLU A 364 -18.42 -12.83 33.82
C GLU A 364 -19.18 -11.61 33.28
N ARG A 365 -20.47 -11.80 33.02
CA ARG A 365 -21.36 -10.75 32.50
C ARG A 365 -21.34 -9.46 33.32
N ALA A 366 -21.25 -9.58 34.64
CA ALA A 366 -21.18 -8.42 35.54
C ALA A 366 -19.96 -7.52 35.27
N VAL A 367 -18.90 -8.05 34.67
CA VAL A 367 -17.68 -7.30 34.35
C VAL A 367 -17.79 -6.62 32.98
N TYR A 368 -18.18 -7.35 31.94
CA TYR A 368 -18.15 -6.79 30.58
C TYR A 368 -19.40 -5.98 30.21
N GLN A 369 -20.56 -6.27 30.80
CA GLN A 369 -21.81 -5.60 30.44
C GLN A 369 -21.76 -4.08 30.63
N PRO A 370 -21.38 -3.53 31.79
CA PRO A 370 -21.35 -2.07 31.97
C PRO A 370 -20.36 -1.38 31.02
N ILE A 371 -19.23 -2.04 30.72
CA ILE A 371 -18.23 -1.53 29.78
C ILE A 371 -18.79 -1.51 28.36
N LEU A 372 -19.48 -2.57 27.94
CA LEU A 372 -20.10 -2.69 26.62
C LEU A 372 -21.22 -1.65 26.43
N GLU A 373 -22.04 -1.45 27.45
CA GLU A 373 -23.10 -0.43 27.45
C GLU A 373 -22.51 0.98 27.32
N GLU A 374 -21.51 1.33 28.14
CA GLU A 374 -20.84 2.63 28.07
C GLU A 374 -20.11 2.84 26.72
N ALA A 375 -19.43 1.81 26.21
CA ALA A 375 -18.75 1.85 24.93
C ALA A 375 -19.72 2.10 23.77
N PHE A 376 -20.85 1.40 23.80
CA PHE A 376 -21.89 1.56 22.80
C PHE A 376 -22.53 2.95 22.87
N GLU A 377 -22.91 3.41 24.06
CA GLU A 377 -23.49 4.75 24.26
C GLU A 377 -22.55 5.86 23.77
N TYR A 378 -21.26 5.77 24.10
CA TYR A 378 -20.26 6.74 23.67
C TYR A 378 -20.11 6.74 22.14
N GLY A 379 -19.89 5.57 21.52
CA GLY A 379 -19.68 5.50 20.07
C GLY A 379 -20.93 5.80 19.25
N TYR A 380 -22.10 5.39 19.73
CA TYR A 380 -23.36 5.70 19.06
C TYR A 380 -23.71 7.19 19.12
N ALA A 381 -23.18 7.94 20.09
CA ALA A 381 -23.34 9.40 20.14
C ALA A 381 -22.41 10.16 19.19
N MET A 382 -21.39 9.51 18.61
CA MET A 382 -20.48 10.14 17.63
C MET A 382 -21.16 10.35 16.28
N ASP A 383 -20.64 11.27 15.47
CA ASP A 383 -21.10 11.50 14.10
C ASP A 383 -20.61 10.41 13.14
N ASP A 384 -21.33 10.25 12.02
CA ASP A 384 -21.07 9.17 11.06
C ASP A 384 -19.72 9.30 10.35
N GLU A 385 -19.20 10.51 10.13
CA GLU A 385 -17.88 10.72 9.49
C GLU A 385 -16.75 10.25 10.41
N SER A 386 -16.84 10.57 11.70
CA SER A 386 -15.91 10.06 12.72
C SER A 386 -15.99 8.53 12.83
N LEU A 387 -17.18 7.94 12.70
CA LEU A 387 -17.36 6.49 12.75
C LEU A 387 -16.72 5.78 11.55
N LYS A 388 -16.79 6.32 10.33
CA LYS A 388 -16.18 5.71 9.13
C LYS A 388 -14.68 5.40 9.27
N ILE A 389 -13.97 6.15 10.10
CA ILE A 389 -12.52 6.02 10.29
C ILE A 389 -12.12 5.24 11.54
N VAL A 390 -13.07 4.76 12.34
CA VAL A 390 -12.81 3.99 13.55
C VAL A 390 -13.60 2.68 13.58
N ASN A 391 -13.02 1.62 14.12
CA ASN A 391 -13.66 0.31 14.15
C ASN A 391 -14.72 0.23 15.27
N PHE A 392 -15.93 0.76 15.06
CA PHE A 392 -17.05 0.65 16.02
C PHE A 392 -17.90 -0.62 15.82
N THR A 393 -17.74 -1.32 14.70
CA THR A 393 -18.57 -2.48 14.34
C THR A 393 -18.51 -3.59 15.39
N LEU A 394 -17.35 -3.84 15.99
CA LEU A 394 -17.17 -4.81 17.06
C LEU A 394 -18.05 -4.50 18.29
N ILE A 395 -18.11 -3.24 18.71
CA ILE A 395 -18.89 -2.81 19.87
C ILE A 395 -20.38 -2.92 19.56
N ALA A 396 -20.81 -2.42 18.40
CA ALA A 396 -22.20 -2.47 17.98
C ALA A 396 -22.73 -3.91 17.82
N ASP A 397 -21.98 -4.79 17.17
CA ASP A 397 -22.36 -6.19 16.99
C ASP A 397 -22.49 -6.90 18.34
N HIS A 398 -21.52 -6.72 19.23
CA HIS A 398 -21.59 -7.32 20.55
C HIS A 398 -22.71 -6.74 21.41
N TYR A 399 -23.02 -5.44 21.29
CA TYR A 399 -24.14 -4.83 21.99
C TYR A 399 -25.47 -5.46 21.57
N LEU A 400 -25.74 -5.59 20.26
CA LEU A 400 -26.95 -6.25 19.74
C LEU A 400 -27.05 -7.72 20.18
N ASN A 401 -25.92 -8.44 20.19
CA ASN A 401 -25.89 -9.87 20.49
C ASN A 401 -25.91 -10.20 21.99
N LYS A 402 -25.55 -9.27 22.87
CA LYS A 402 -25.35 -9.53 24.31
C LYS A 402 -26.27 -8.73 25.22
N ILE A 403 -26.83 -7.63 24.74
CA ILE A 403 -27.73 -6.75 25.47
C ILE A 403 -29.13 -6.90 24.90
N SER A 404 -30.15 -6.93 25.76
CA SER A 404 -31.54 -6.98 25.30
C SER A 404 -31.93 -5.60 24.78
N VAL A 405 -32.15 -5.47 23.48
CA VAL A 405 -32.55 -4.23 22.82
C VAL A 405 -34.00 -4.35 22.36
N ALA A 406 -34.77 -3.26 22.43
CA ALA A 406 -36.13 -3.24 21.87
C ALA A 406 -36.06 -3.37 20.34
N PRO A 407 -36.96 -4.13 19.69
CA PRO A 407 -36.87 -4.40 18.24
C PRO A 407 -36.78 -3.16 17.35
N ILE A 408 -37.44 -2.06 17.74
CA ILE A 408 -37.38 -0.78 17.01
C ILE A 408 -35.97 -0.20 17.06
N LYS A 409 -35.37 -0.16 18.26
CA LYS A 409 -34.02 0.39 18.45
C LYS A 409 -32.95 -0.52 17.82
N GLU A 410 -33.14 -1.83 17.88
CA GLU A 410 -32.27 -2.79 17.18
C GLU A 410 -32.25 -2.52 15.67
N LYS A 411 -33.43 -2.32 15.08
CA LYS A 411 -33.56 -1.98 13.66
C LYS A 411 -32.85 -0.66 13.30
N GLU A 412 -33.05 0.39 14.08
CA GLU A 412 -32.38 1.69 13.88
C GLU A 412 -30.85 1.57 13.92
N ILE A 413 -30.32 0.77 14.86
CA ILE A 413 -28.88 0.53 14.97
C ILE A 413 -28.37 -0.19 13.72
N ILE A 414 -29.06 -1.25 13.27
CA ILE A 414 -28.66 -2.01 12.07
C ILE A 414 -28.65 -1.10 10.84
N GLU A 415 -29.73 -0.35 10.59
CA GLU A 415 -29.83 0.54 9.44
C GLU A 415 -28.71 1.60 9.43
N ARG A 416 -28.38 2.17 10.59
CA ARG A 416 -27.27 3.12 10.69
C ARG A 416 -25.92 2.47 10.42
N MET A 417 -25.67 1.29 10.99
CA MET A 417 -24.39 0.59 10.81
C MET A 417 -24.19 0.12 9.37
N GLU A 418 -25.26 -0.34 8.69
CA GLU A 418 -25.23 -0.68 7.26
C GLU A 418 -24.95 0.56 6.39
N SER A 419 -25.52 1.72 6.72
CA SER A 419 -25.25 2.97 6.00
C SER A 419 -23.78 3.40 6.11
N ILE A 420 -23.14 3.20 7.26
CA ILE A 420 -21.76 3.64 7.52
C ILE A 420 -20.73 2.63 6.99
N TYR A 421 -20.94 1.33 7.24
CA TYR A 421 -19.93 0.27 7.03
C TYR A 421 -20.33 -0.76 5.96
N GLY A 422 -21.53 -0.66 5.38
CA GLY A 422 -22.08 -1.59 4.40
C GLY A 422 -22.79 -2.80 5.01
N GLU A 423 -23.51 -3.56 4.17
CA GLU A 423 -24.33 -4.72 4.59
C GLU A 423 -23.55 -5.82 5.32
N ASN A 424 -22.24 -5.91 5.12
CA ASN A 424 -21.36 -6.92 5.74
C ASN A 424 -20.68 -6.42 7.02
N TRP A 425 -21.16 -5.37 7.67
CA TRP A 425 -20.48 -4.75 8.82
C TRP A 425 -20.29 -5.67 10.04
N GLN A 426 -21.13 -6.70 10.17
CA GLN A 426 -21.03 -7.71 11.24
C GLN A 426 -20.06 -8.86 10.92
N ASP A 427 -19.54 -8.92 9.69
CA ASP A 427 -18.65 -10.00 9.30
C ASP A 427 -17.31 -9.88 10.02
N SER A 428 -16.78 -11.03 10.47
CA SER A 428 -15.41 -11.07 10.95
C SER A 428 -14.42 -10.71 9.83
N PRO A 429 -13.24 -10.13 10.13
CA PRO A 429 -12.20 -9.88 9.13
C PRO A 429 -11.82 -11.12 8.31
N LYS A 430 -11.89 -12.32 8.91
CA LYS A 430 -11.68 -13.60 8.22
C LYS A 430 -12.83 -13.94 7.26
N THR A 431 -14.06 -13.62 7.63
CA THR A 431 -15.26 -13.80 6.79
C THR A 431 -15.23 -12.85 5.60
N ILE A 432 -14.86 -11.58 5.81
CA ILE A 432 -14.67 -10.59 4.75
C ILE A 432 -13.54 -11.04 3.81
N ALA A 433 -12.37 -11.40 4.34
CA ALA A 433 -11.26 -11.90 3.52
C ALA A 433 -11.62 -13.18 2.75
N LYS A 434 -12.42 -14.07 3.35
CA LYS A 434 -12.92 -15.28 2.69
C LYS A 434 -13.94 -14.94 1.60
N LYS A 435 -14.92 -14.06 1.85
CA LYS A 435 -15.89 -13.59 0.87
C LYS A 435 -15.20 -12.89 -0.29
N MET A 436 -14.24 -12.00 -0.03
CA MET A 436 -13.38 -11.40 -1.05
C MET A 436 -12.64 -12.48 -1.84
N SER A 437 -11.97 -13.44 -1.18
CA SER A 437 -11.28 -14.54 -1.87
C SER A 437 -12.21 -15.44 -2.68
N GLN A 438 -13.46 -15.63 -2.25
CA GLN A 438 -14.48 -16.41 -2.94
C GLN A 438 -15.09 -15.65 -4.11
N GLU A 439 -15.27 -14.33 -4.00
CA GLU A 439 -15.62 -13.46 -5.13
C GLU A 439 -14.49 -13.44 -6.18
N TYR A 440 -13.23 -13.53 -5.74
CA TYR A 440 -12.09 -13.72 -6.64
C TYR A 440 -12.01 -15.14 -7.24
N GLN A 441 -12.48 -16.18 -6.55
CA GLN A 441 -12.49 -17.57 -7.05
C GLN A 441 -13.70 -17.94 -7.90
N LEU A 442 -14.86 -17.34 -7.65
CA LEU A 442 -16.08 -17.52 -8.47
C LEU A 442 -16.05 -16.68 -9.76
N LYS A 443 -15.00 -15.86 -9.93
CA LYS A 443 -14.69 -15.10 -11.15
C LYS A 443 -13.36 -15.55 -11.80
N ALA A 444 -12.89 -16.75 -11.49
CA ALA A 444 -11.86 -17.50 -12.23
C ALA A 444 -12.52 -18.69 -12.94
#